data_AF-A0A0F3NY34-F1
#
_entry.id   AF-A0A0F3NY34-F1
#
_cell.length_a   1.000
_cell.length_b   1.000
_cell.length_c   1.000
_cell.angle_alpha   90.00
_cell.angle_beta   90.00
_cell.angle_gamma   90.00
#
_symmetry.space_group_name_H-M   'P 1'
#
loop_
_entity.id
_entity.type
_entity.pdbx_description
1 polymer ?
#
loop_
_entity_poly.entity_id
_entity_poly.type
_entity_poly.pdbx_seq_one_letter_code
_entity_poly.pdbx_strand_id
1 'polypeptide(L)' 'MLYLVASDGKKIYAVARGIISEDKIIDNILAIDRYYHKLETR' A
#
# COMPACT_ATOMS: atom_id res chain seq x y z
N MET A 1 3.65 -5.03 -12.08
CA MET A 1 2.78 -4.24 -11.19
C MET A 1 2.97 -4.80 -9.79
N LEU A 2 3.15 -3.93 -8.78
CA LEU A 2 3.41 -4.35 -7.39
C LEU A 2 2.20 -4.05 -6.52
N TYR A 3 1.84 -4.99 -5.65
CA TYR A 3 0.71 -4.89 -4.74
C TYR A 3 1.12 -5.18 -3.29
N LEU A 4 0.52 -4.46 -2.35
CA LEU A 4 0.49 -4.79 -0.93
C LEU A 4 -0.80 -5.58 -0.67
N VAL A 5 -0.65 -6.78 -0.12
CA VAL A 5 -1.79 -7.67 0.17
C VAL A 5 -1.85 -7.86 1.68
N ALA A 6 -3.02 -7.57 2.27
CA ALA A 6 -3.26 -7.85 3.68
C ALA A 6 -3.21 -9.36 3.93
N SER A 7 -2.86 -9.77 5.16
CA SER A 7 -2.73 -11.18 5.53
C SER A 7 -4.04 -11.97 5.37
N ASP A 8 -5.20 -11.31 5.41
CA ASP A 8 -6.51 -11.90 5.16
C ASP A 8 -6.81 -12.14 3.66
N GLY A 9 -5.96 -11.67 2.76
CA GLY A 9 -6.10 -11.76 1.31
C GLY A 9 -7.26 -10.95 0.71
N LYS A 10 -8.05 -10.23 1.53
CA LYS A 10 -9.24 -9.50 1.09
C LYS A 10 -8.91 -8.10 0.62
N LYS A 11 -7.90 -7.48 1.23
CA LYS A 11 -7.49 -6.11 0.91
C LYS A 11 -6.20 -6.13 0.08
N ILE A 12 -6.27 -5.58 -1.13
CA ILE A 12 -5.17 -5.51 -2.09
C ILE A 12 -4.99 -4.06 -2.52
N TYR A 13 -3.79 -3.53 -2.37
CA TYR A 13 -3.47 -2.13 -2.67
C TYR A 13 -2.34 -2.04 -3.70
N ALA A 14 -2.53 -1.23 -4.74
CA ALA A 14 -1.47 -1.02 -5.72
C ALA A 14 -0.36 -0.14 -5.13
N VAL A 15 0.87 -0.64 -5.11
CA VAL A 15 2.05 0.06 -4.60
C VAL A 15 2.89 0.63 -5.76
N ALA A 16 2.91 -0.01 -6.92
CA ALA A 16 3.64 0.49 -8.07
C ALA A 16 3.03 0.04 -9.40
N ARG A 17 2.99 0.96 -10.37
CA ARG A 17 2.75 0.66 -11.78
C ARG A 17 4.00 0.97 -12.59
N GLY A 18 4.61 -0.06 -13.18
CA GLY A 18 5.91 0.05 -13.85
C GLY A 18 7.09 -0.09 -12.90
N ILE A 19 8.28 0.30 -13.38
CA ILE A 19 9.52 0.27 -12.60
C ILE A 19 9.63 1.62 -11.88
N ILE A 20 9.76 1.56 -10.56
CA ILE A 20 10.00 2.72 -9.69
C ILE A 20 11.14 2.39 -8.73
N SER A 21 11.74 3.42 -8.14
CA SER A 21 12.79 3.25 -7.15
C SER A 21 12.24 2.75 -5.80
N GLU A 22 13.12 2.15 -5.01
CA GLU A 22 12.75 1.53 -3.72
C GLU A 22 12.19 2.53 -2.71
N ASP A 23 12.75 3.75 -2.66
CA ASP A 23 12.23 4.85 -1.83
C ASP A 23 10.76 5.15 -2.14
N LYS A 24 10.39 5.16 -3.43
CA LYS A 24 8.99 5.38 -3.83
C LYS A 24 8.08 4.22 -3.47
N ILE A 25 8.60 2.99 -3.42
CA ILE A 25 7.84 1.83 -2.94
C ILE A 25 7.52 2.01 -1.45
N ILE A 26 8.53 2.40 -0.64
CA ILE A 26 8.38 2.64 0.80
C ILE A 26 7.36 3.75 1.07
N ASP A 27 7.48 4.88 0.37
CA ASP A 27 6.55 6.01 0.51
C ASP A 27 5.10 5.62 0.19
N ASN A 28 4.90 4.83 -0.88
CA ASN A 28 3.57 4.36 -1.27
C ASN A 28 2.98 3.40 -0.22
N ILE A 29 3.78 2.50 0.34
CA ILE A 29 3.34 1.61 1.43
C ILE A 29 2.90 2.44 2.65
N LEU A 30 3.70 3.41 3.08
CA LEU A 30 3.35 4.29 4.22
C LEU A 30 2.10 5.14 3.94
N ALA A 31 1.90 5.60 2.72
CA ALA A 31 0.70 6.34 2.32
C ALA A 31 -0.56 5.47 2.42
N ILE A 32 -0.49 4.23 1.92
CA ILE A 32 -1.58 3.24 2.00
C ILE A 32 -1.89 2.93 3.47
N ASP A 33 -0.88 2.59 4.26
CA ASP A 33 -1.06 2.24 5.68
C ASP A 33 -1.75 3.37 6.45
N ARG A 34 -1.27 4.62 6.31
CA ARG A 34 -1.87 5.79 6.96
C ARG A 34 -3.31 6.06 6.53
N TYR A 35 -3.62 5.84 5.25
CA TYR A 35 -4.97 6.08 4.74
C TYR A 35 -5.97 5.08 5.33
N TYR A 36 -5.62 3.80 5.38
CA TYR A 36 -6.52 2.76 5.87
C TYR A 36 -6.60 2.69 7.41
N HIS A 37 -5.50 2.95 8.14
CA HIS A 37 -5.55 3.13 9.60
C HIS A 37 -6.54 4.25 10.01
N LYS A 38 -6.60 5.35 9.25
CA LYS A 38 -7.57 6.44 9.48
C LYS A 38 -9.02 6.05 9.20
N LEU A 39 -9.26 5.06 8.33
CA LEU A 39 -10.61 4.58 8.02
C LEU A 39 -11.10 3.57 9.05
N GLU A 40 -10.21 2.78 9.66
CA GLU A 40 -10.56 1.80 10.70
C GLU A 40 -10.81 2.43 12.08
N THR A 41 -10.31 3.65 12.29
CA THR A 41 -10.48 4.41 13.54
C THR A 41 -11.66 5.39 13.53
N ARG A 42 -12.51 5.33 12.50
CA ARG A 42 -13.76 6.09 12.38
C ARG A 42 -14.97 5.19 12.61
#